data_AF-A0A651FNZ1-F1
#
_entry.id   AF-A0A651FNZ1-F1
#
_cell.length_a   1.000
_cell.length_b   1.000
_cell.length_c   1.000
_cell.angle_alpha   90.00
_cell.angle_beta   90.00
_cell.angle_gamma   90.00
#
_symmetry.space_group_name_H-M   'P 1'
#
loop_
_entity.id
_entity.type
_entity.pdbx_description
1 polymer ?
#
loop_
_entity_poly.entity_id
_entity_poly.type
_entity_poly.pdbx_seq_one_letter_code
_entity_poly.pdbx_strand_id
1 'polypeptide(L)'
;MPRKLAAASITGAVLAFLAASPALAVEDGVARGQAAYATACASCHANAARIAARSASRSPEELDAFLTTHYAEDEQDRADIIAYMLSL
;
A
#
# COMPACT_ATOMS: atom_id res chain seq x y z
N MET A 1 -25.15 -44.91 -38.35
CA MET A 1 -24.84 -44.30 -37.04
C MET A 1 -24.08 -43.00 -37.23
N PRO A 2 -24.63 -41.84 -36.81
CA PRO A 2 -23.82 -40.70 -36.41
C PRO A 2 -24.19 -40.17 -35.00
N ARG A 3 -23.16 -39.74 -34.25
CA ARG A 3 -23.17 -39.12 -32.91
C ARG A 3 -23.65 -37.66 -33.00
N LYS A 4 -24.37 -37.15 -31.98
CA LYS A 4 -24.35 -35.72 -31.60
C LYS A 4 -24.47 -35.55 -30.08
N LEU A 5 -23.75 -34.54 -29.59
CA LEU A 5 -23.28 -34.33 -28.22
C LEU A 5 -24.24 -33.48 -27.37
N ALA A 6 -24.13 -33.73 -26.06
CA ALA A 6 -24.34 -32.88 -24.88
C ALA A 6 -24.93 -31.46 -25.03
N ALA A 7 -25.86 -31.15 -24.12
CA ALA A 7 -26.07 -29.79 -23.62
C ALA A 7 -26.07 -29.84 -22.08
N ALA A 8 -24.89 -29.80 -21.47
CA ALA A 8 -24.74 -29.50 -20.06
C ALA A 8 -24.86 -27.97 -19.91
N SER A 9 -25.99 -27.52 -19.38
CA SER A 9 -26.20 -26.11 -19.05
C SER A 9 -25.35 -25.77 -17.83
N ILE A 10 -24.29 -25.01 -18.04
CA ILE A 10 -23.44 -24.44 -16.99
C ILE A 10 -24.17 -23.20 -16.47
N THR A 11 -24.89 -23.34 -15.36
CA THR A 11 -25.43 -22.20 -14.61
C THR A 11 -24.25 -21.39 -14.08
N GLY A 12 -24.04 -20.21 -14.66
CA GLY A 12 -22.91 -19.34 -14.40
C GLY A 12 -22.91 -18.79 -12.96
N ALA A 13 -21.81 -19.04 -12.25
CA ALA A 13 -21.43 -18.25 -11.10
C ALA A 13 -20.79 -16.95 -11.61
N VAL A 14 -21.48 -15.82 -11.42
CA VAL A 14 -20.92 -14.49 -11.64
C VAL A 14 -19.93 -14.21 -10.50
N LEU A 15 -18.65 -14.48 -10.74
CA LEU A 15 -17.55 -13.96 -9.93
C LEU A 15 -17.45 -12.46 -10.20
N ALA A 16 -18.03 -11.66 -9.30
CA ALA A 16 -17.80 -10.23 -9.26
C ALA A 16 -16.33 -9.97 -8.92
N PHE A 17 -15.51 -9.74 -9.94
CA PHE A 17 -14.16 -9.22 -9.79
C PHE A 17 -14.28 -7.77 -9.32
N LEU A 18 -14.11 -7.53 -8.02
CA LEU A 18 -13.92 -6.18 -7.49
C LEU A 18 -12.60 -5.65 -8.04
N ALA A 19 -12.68 -4.79 -9.05
CA ALA A 19 -11.54 -3.97 -9.47
C ALA A 19 -11.26 -2.96 -8.35
N ALA A 20 -10.30 -3.26 -7.47
CA ALA A 20 -9.78 -2.31 -6.51
C ALA A 20 -9.23 -1.09 -7.28
N SER A 21 -9.86 0.07 -7.08
CA SER A 21 -9.42 1.30 -7.72
C SER A 21 -8.09 1.76 -7.09
N PRO A 22 -7.08 2.15 -7.87
CA PRO A 22 -5.77 2.54 -7.35
C PRO A 22 -5.85 3.74 -6.40
N ALA A 23 -6.83 4.64 -6.58
CA ALA A 23 -7.06 5.76 -5.68
C ALA A 23 -7.41 5.31 -4.26
N LEU A 24 -8.24 4.26 -4.10
CA LEU A 24 -8.60 3.73 -2.78
C LEU A 24 -7.40 3.07 -2.10
N ALA A 25 -6.54 2.39 -2.88
CA ALA A 25 -5.33 1.77 -2.34
C ALA A 25 -4.33 2.81 -1.80
N VAL A 26 -4.24 4.00 -2.42
CA VAL A 26 -3.38 5.09 -1.95
C VAL A 26 -3.93 5.72 -0.67
N GLU A 27 -5.22 6.05 -0.62
CA GLU A 27 -5.84 6.63 0.59
C GLU A 27 -5.74 5.68 1.80
N ASP A 28 -6.01 4.38 1.57
CA ASP A 28 -5.83 3.36 2.61
C ASP A 28 -4.36 3.23 3.03
N GLY A 29 -3.42 3.38 2.09
CA GLY A 29 -1.98 3.39 2.36
C GLY A 29 -1.53 4.56 3.22
N VAL A 30 -2.04 5.77 2.97
CA VAL A 30 -1.76 6.97 3.78
C VAL A 30 -2.24 6.77 5.22
N ALA A 31 -3.46 6.24 5.40
CA ALA A 31 -4.00 5.99 6.73
C ALA A 31 -3.20 4.94 7.52
N ARG A 32 -2.84 3.82 6.86
CA ARG A 32 -1.96 2.81 7.47
C ARG A 32 -0.58 3.37 7.78
N GLY A 33 -0.02 4.17 6.87
CA GLY A 33 1.28 4.82 7.03
C GLY A 33 1.33 5.77 8.21
N GLN A 34 0.27 6.54 8.44
CA GLN A 34 0.15 7.40 9.61
C GLN A 34 0.18 6.59 10.91
N ALA A 35 -0.51 5.44 10.96
CA ALA A 35 -0.53 4.57 12.12
C ALA A 35 0.83 3.89 12.37
N ALA A 36 1.48 3.41 11.30
CA ALA A 36 2.83 2.84 11.36
C ALA A 36 3.86 3.88 11.83
N TYR A 37 3.80 5.11 11.29
CA TYR A 37 4.65 6.23 11.73
C TYR A 37 4.46 6.55 13.21
N ALA A 38 3.20 6.60 13.68
CA ALA A 38 2.90 6.86 15.09
C ALA A 38 3.51 5.80 16.02
N THR A 39 3.54 4.54 15.57
CA THR A 39 4.04 3.40 16.36
C THR A 39 5.56 3.33 16.37
N ALA A 40 6.19 3.44 15.21
CA ALA A 40 7.62 3.17 15.05
C ALA A 40 8.50 4.44 15.11
N CYS A 41 7.97 5.61 14.70
CA CYS A 41 8.78 6.78 14.42
C CYS A 41 8.52 7.94 15.41
N ALA A 42 7.28 8.12 15.87
CA ALA A 42 6.87 9.33 16.58
C ALA A 42 7.54 9.56 17.95
N SER A 43 8.07 8.52 18.58
CA SER A 43 8.80 8.65 19.85
C SER A 43 10.08 9.48 19.72
N CYS A 44 10.77 9.39 18.56
CA CYS A 44 11.97 10.15 18.24
C CYS A 44 11.68 11.30 17.26
N HIS A 45 10.69 11.11 16.39
CA HIS A 45 10.28 12.04 15.35
C HIS A 45 8.85 12.54 15.56
N ALA A 46 8.64 13.29 16.65
CA ALA A 46 7.31 13.70 17.09
C ALA A 46 6.50 14.54 16.07
N ASN A 47 7.13 15.10 15.02
CA ASN A 47 6.46 15.89 14.00
C ASN A 47 6.78 15.34 12.60
N ALA A 48 5.83 14.58 12.04
CA ALA A 48 5.94 13.96 10.73
C ALA A 48 6.14 14.98 9.60
N ALA A 49 5.39 16.09 9.60
CA ALA A 49 5.51 17.14 8.58
C ALA A 49 6.91 17.76 8.55
N ARG A 50 7.54 17.95 9.71
CA ARG A 50 8.92 18.42 9.79
C ARG A 50 9.92 17.43 9.20
N ILE A 51 9.69 16.13 9.38
CA ILE A 51 10.55 15.09 8.79
C ILE A 51 10.34 15.03 7.28
N ALA A 52 9.09 14.99 6.81
CA ALA A 52 8.75 15.02 5.39
C ALA A 52 9.41 16.21 4.66
N ALA A 53 9.32 17.42 5.23
CA ALA A 53 9.96 18.61 4.68
C ALA A 53 11.50 18.50 4.61
N ARG A 54 12.14 17.83 5.58
CA ARG A 54 13.59 17.62 5.60
C ARG A 54 14.06 16.54 4.63
N SER A 55 13.17 15.60 4.29
CA SER A 55 13.43 14.54 3.33
C SER A 55 12.87 14.82 1.95
N ALA A 56 12.31 16.01 1.69
CA ALA A 56 11.63 16.35 0.43
C ALA A 56 12.51 16.22 -0.83
N SER A 57 13.83 16.27 -0.68
CA SER A 57 14.77 16.05 -1.79
C SER A 57 15.10 14.58 -2.04
N ARG A 58 14.55 13.65 -1.25
CA ARG A 58 14.78 12.21 -1.38
C ARG A 58 13.71 11.59 -2.28
N SER A 59 14.12 10.64 -3.10
CA SER A 59 13.16 9.83 -3.85
C SER A 59 12.46 8.82 -2.92
N PRO A 60 11.28 8.31 -3.29
CA PRO A 60 10.63 7.22 -2.56
C PRO A 60 11.54 5.99 -2.40
N GLU A 61 12.34 5.66 -3.41
CA GLU A 61 13.28 4.54 -3.37
C GLU A 61 14.43 4.77 -2.39
N GLU A 62 14.95 6.00 -2.29
CA GLU A 62 15.96 6.35 -1.28
C GLU A 62 15.38 6.25 0.14
N LEU A 63 14.12 6.66 0.32
CA LEU A 63 13.41 6.53 1.59
C LEU A 63 13.18 5.07 1.97
N ASP A 64 12.74 4.25 1.02
CA ASP A 64 12.54 2.81 1.23
C ASP A 64 13.84 2.13 1.65
N ALA A 65 14.92 2.36 0.90
CA ALA A 65 16.23 1.82 1.23
C ALA A 65 16.72 2.22 2.63
N PHE A 66 16.51 3.49 3.04
CA PHE A 66 16.83 3.94 4.39
C PHE A 66 16.03 3.19 5.46
N LEU A 67 14.72 3.09 5.26
CA LEU A 67 13.78 2.50 6.22
C LEU A 67 14.03 1.00 6.45
N THR A 68 14.57 0.26 5.47
CA THR A 68 15.00 -1.14 5.67
C THR A 68 16.01 -1.32 6.81
N THR A 69 16.78 -0.27 7.12
CA THR A 69 17.78 -0.26 8.20
C THR A 69 17.38 0.65 9.37
N HIS A 70 16.16 1.21 9.34
CA HIS A 70 15.71 2.24 10.27
C HIS A 70 14.24 2.08 10.69
N TYR A 71 14.00 1.08 11.55
CA TYR A 71 12.73 0.87 12.28
C TYR A 71 11.49 0.53 11.44
N ALA A 72 11.64 0.19 10.16
CA ALA A 72 10.54 -0.32 9.32
C ALA A 72 11.05 -1.47 8.42
N GLU A 73 11.20 -2.67 9.01
CA GLU A 73 11.72 -3.85 8.30
C GLU A 73 10.69 -4.48 7.35
N ASP A 74 9.41 -4.34 7.65
CA ASP A 74 8.32 -4.85 6.81
C ASP A 74 8.14 -3.99 5.55
N GLU A 75 8.02 -4.63 4.39
CA GLU A 75 7.91 -3.95 3.09
C GLU A 75 6.62 -3.14 2.95
N GLN A 76 5.51 -3.66 3.46
CA GLN A 76 4.23 -2.96 3.38
C GLN A 76 4.21 -1.74 4.31
N ASP A 77 4.75 -1.87 5.53
CA ASP A 77 4.88 -0.74 6.45
C ASP A 77 5.74 0.38 5.86
N ARG A 78 6.84 0.07 5.18
CA ARG A 78 7.66 1.08 4.49
C ARG A 78 6.89 1.81 3.41
N ALA A 79 6.23 1.06 2.52
CA ALA A 79 5.45 1.64 1.44
C ALA A 79 4.35 2.57 1.97
N ASP A 80 3.64 2.14 3.01
CA ASP A 80 2.58 2.92 3.65
C ASP A 80 3.14 4.17 4.35
N ILE A 81 4.26 4.06 5.11
CA ILE A 81 4.94 5.20 5.74
C ILE A 81 5.38 6.23 4.70
N ILE A 82 5.95 5.78 3.58
CA ILE A 82 6.37 6.67 2.48
C ILE A 82 5.16 7.36 1.86
N ALA A 83 4.07 6.63 1.60
CA ALA A 83 2.83 7.21 1.09
C ALA A 83 2.30 8.30 2.05
N TYR A 84 2.29 8.03 3.36
CA TYR A 84 1.94 9.02 4.37
C TYR A 84 2.87 10.25 4.32
N MET A 85 4.19 10.05 4.34
CA MET A 85 5.16 11.16 4.31
C MET A 85 5.03 12.04 3.07
N LEU A 86 4.73 11.45 1.91
CA LEU A 86 4.54 12.17 0.65
C LEU A 86 3.20 12.92 0.56
N SER A 87 2.25 12.61 1.45
CA SER A 87 0.96 13.31 1.54
C SER A 87 1.00 14.57 2.41
N LEU A 88 2.12 14.82 3.11
CA LEU A 88 2.30 15.90 4.10
C LEU A 88 2.84 17.21 3.51
#